data_AF-A0A6P7SWP3-F1
#
_entry.id   AF-A0A6P7SWP3-F1
#
_cell.length_a   1.000
_cell.length_b   1.000
_cell.length_c   1.000
_cell.angle_alpha   90.00
_cell.angle_beta   90.00
_cell.angle_gamma   90.00
#
_symmetry.space_group_name_H-M   'P 1'
#
loop_
_entity.id
_entity.type
_entity.pdbx_description
1 polymer ?
#
loop_
_entity_poly.entity_id
_entity_poly.type
_entity_poly.pdbx_seq_one_letter_code
_entity_poly.pdbx_strand_id
1 'polypeptide(L)'
;MENISDVTVSTFDKSRYIKPVRLHYKQNNREKVIDVLKEHDSVCVLLFNRQRQVLLFVKQFRPVIYMNRSCMHEEKGVQKIDTSKYTGELGITTELCAGIVDKNISLQEVVQAEILEECGYEVPLDNIERVVSYRGGVSTTGALVTFFYAEIDDKMRVSKGGGVPEEGEMIELLEVPVKNAKAFVMDESEPKPGGLHFAIYWFFDTKWKE
;
A
#
# COMPACT_ATOMS: atom_id res chain seq x y z
N MET A 1 9.09 -8.72 -10.59
CA MET A 1 7.85 -8.97 -9.83
C MET A 1 6.65 -9.44 -10.68
N GLU A 2 6.74 -9.46 -12.03
CA GLU A 2 5.57 -9.70 -12.91
C GLU A 2 5.41 -11.13 -13.43
N ASN A 3 6.38 -12.01 -13.16
CA ASN A 3 6.34 -13.40 -13.61
C ASN A 3 5.37 -14.23 -12.75
N ILE A 4 4.08 -14.09 -13.04
CA ILE A 4 2.98 -14.75 -12.34
C ILE A 4 2.51 -15.96 -13.14
N SER A 5 2.44 -17.12 -12.49
CA SER A 5 2.03 -18.39 -13.07
C SER A 5 1.25 -19.24 -12.06
N ASP A 6 0.56 -20.28 -12.55
CA ASP A 6 -0.14 -21.29 -11.72
C ASP A 6 -1.11 -20.72 -10.67
N VAL A 7 -1.84 -19.67 -11.05
CA VAL A 7 -2.75 -18.97 -10.13
C VAL A 7 -4.04 -19.77 -9.94
N THR A 8 -4.29 -20.15 -8.70
CA THR A 8 -5.54 -20.78 -8.24
C THR A 8 -6.23 -19.92 -7.19
N VAL A 9 -7.55 -19.98 -7.13
CA VAL A 9 -8.37 -19.21 -6.18
C VAL A 9 -9.20 -20.18 -5.34
N SER A 10 -9.19 -19.99 -4.03
CA SER A 10 -9.94 -20.81 -3.08
C SER A 10 -10.39 -19.99 -1.87
N THR A 11 -11.38 -20.50 -1.14
CA THR A 11 -11.80 -19.95 0.15
C THR A 11 -10.85 -20.41 1.26
N PHE A 12 -10.74 -19.62 2.32
CA PHE A 12 -9.91 -19.95 3.49
C PHE A 12 -10.68 -19.74 4.79
N ASP A 13 -10.37 -20.54 5.81
CA ASP A 13 -10.98 -20.44 7.14
C ASP A 13 -10.10 -19.70 8.16
N LYS A 14 -8.79 -19.69 7.93
CA LYS A 14 -7.80 -19.07 8.82
C LYS A 14 -6.80 -18.27 8.01
N SER A 15 -6.44 -17.10 8.52
CA SER A 15 -5.38 -16.26 7.97
C SER A 15 -4.59 -15.61 9.12
N ARG A 16 -3.30 -15.37 8.88
CA ARG A 16 -2.40 -14.66 9.80
C ARG A 16 -2.77 -13.18 9.91
N TYR A 17 -3.21 -12.58 8.82
CA TYR A 17 -3.34 -11.12 8.68
C TYR A 17 -4.79 -10.62 8.74
N ILE A 18 -5.74 -11.43 8.26
CA ILE A 18 -7.16 -11.06 8.20
C ILE A 18 -8.04 -12.10 8.89
N LYS A 19 -9.14 -11.64 9.48
CA LYS A 19 -10.12 -12.51 10.16
C LYS A 19 -11.52 -12.18 9.65
N PRO A 20 -12.23 -13.11 8.97
CA PRO A 20 -13.64 -12.93 8.68
C PRO A 20 -14.44 -12.93 9.98
N VAL A 21 -15.27 -11.93 10.19
CA VAL A 21 -16.09 -11.75 11.39
C VAL A 21 -17.51 -11.40 10.98
N ARG A 22 -18.49 -12.01 11.65
CA ARG A 22 -19.90 -11.66 11.54
C ARG A 22 -20.33 -10.84 12.75
N LEU A 23 -20.78 -9.62 12.51
CA LEU A 23 -21.33 -8.75 13.54
C LEU A 23 -22.84 -8.96 13.65
N HIS A 24 -23.31 -9.17 14.88
CA HIS A 24 -24.72 -9.17 15.24
C HIS A 24 -24.99 -7.96 16.13
N TYR A 25 -25.86 -7.04 15.69
CA TYR A 25 -26.12 -5.81 16.43
C TYR A 25 -27.55 -5.30 16.23
N LYS A 26 -28.00 -4.43 17.14
CA LYS A 26 -29.26 -3.71 17.01
C LYS A 26 -29.00 -2.26 16.64
N GLN A 27 -29.76 -1.75 15.68
CA GLN A 27 -29.82 -0.32 15.38
C GLN A 27 -31.28 0.11 15.37
N ASN A 28 -31.64 1.07 16.23
CA ASN A 28 -33.03 1.52 16.42
C ASN A 28 -34.00 0.35 16.67
N ASN A 29 -33.63 -0.54 17.59
CA ASN A 29 -34.36 -1.77 17.94
C ASN A 29 -34.56 -2.78 16.78
N ARG A 30 -33.88 -2.60 15.64
CA ARG A 30 -33.88 -3.59 14.54
C ARG A 30 -32.60 -4.41 14.58
N GLU A 31 -32.76 -5.72 14.61
CA GLU A 31 -31.65 -6.68 14.47
C GLU A 31 -30.99 -6.52 13.10
N LYS A 32 -29.66 -6.56 13.07
CA LYS A 32 -28.85 -6.50 11.86
C LYS A 32 -27.69 -7.49 11.96
N VAL A 33 -27.31 -8.00 10.78
CA VAL A 33 -26.17 -8.90 10.61
C VAL A 33 -25.34 -8.38 9.44
N ILE A 34 -24.03 -8.29 9.61
CA ILE A 34 -23.08 -7.92 8.55
C ILE A 34 -21.79 -8.73 8.68
N ASP A 35 -21.22 -9.11 7.55
CA ASP A 35 -19.93 -9.78 7.46
C ASP A 35 -18.84 -8.76 7.11
N VAL A 36 -17.74 -8.78 7.86
CA VAL A 36 -16.61 -7.86 7.73
C VAL A 36 -15.29 -8.61 7.82
N LEU A 37 -14.21 -7.98 7.38
CA LEU A 37 -12.84 -8.48 7.52
C LEU A 37 -12.11 -7.64 8.56
N LYS A 38 -11.69 -8.25 9.66
CA LYS A 38 -10.80 -7.57 10.62
C LYS A 38 -9.35 -7.73 10.14
N GLU A 39 -8.64 -6.62 10.02
CA GLU A 39 -7.21 -6.55 9.68
C GLU A 39 -6.45 -5.64 10.67
N HIS A 40 -5.15 -5.45 10.44
CA HIS A 40 -4.31 -4.54 11.23
C HIS A 40 -4.50 -3.08 10.78
N ASP A 41 -4.35 -2.15 11.74
CA ASP A 41 -4.12 -0.75 11.40
C ASP A 41 -2.74 -0.62 10.72
N SER A 42 -2.52 0.45 9.98
CA SER A 42 -1.29 0.65 9.18
C SER A 42 -0.80 2.09 9.20
N VAL A 43 0.43 2.26 8.71
CA VAL A 43 1.07 3.55 8.44
C VAL A 43 1.43 3.66 6.97
N CYS A 44 1.48 4.88 6.45
CA CYS A 44 2.07 5.16 5.14
C CYS A 44 2.77 6.51 5.15
N VAL A 45 3.77 6.69 4.28
CA VAL A 45 4.60 7.89 4.24
C VAL A 45 4.83 8.39 2.82
N LEU A 46 4.70 9.71 2.62
CA LEU A 46 5.19 10.37 1.42
C LEU A 46 6.63 10.85 1.64
N LEU A 47 7.53 10.42 0.76
CA LEU A 47 8.94 10.79 0.80
C LEU A 47 9.25 11.80 -0.30
N PHE A 48 9.87 12.92 0.07
CA PHE A 48 10.25 13.97 -0.87
C PHE A 48 11.76 14.21 -0.85
N ASN A 49 12.42 14.03 -1.99
CA ASN A 49 13.83 14.39 -2.14
C ASN A 49 13.93 15.84 -2.65
N ARG A 50 14.37 16.76 -1.79
CA ARG A 50 14.48 18.18 -2.13
C ARG A 50 15.52 18.46 -3.20
N GLN A 51 16.66 17.79 -3.14
CA GLN A 51 17.81 18.05 -4.02
C GLN A 51 17.47 17.70 -5.47
N ARG A 52 16.78 16.57 -5.66
CA ARG A 52 16.38 16.08 -6.99
C ARG A 52 14.97 16.49 -7.40
N GLN A 53 14.21 17.11 -6.48
CA GLN A 53 12.83 17.52 -6.67
C GLN A 53 11.94 16.37 -7.17
N VAL A 54 12.03 15.22 -6.51
CA VAL A 54 11.25 14.01 -6.82
C VAL A 54 10.46 13.55 -5.59
N LEU A 55 9.24 13.06 -5.82
CA LEU A 55 8.49 12.26 -4.86
C LEU A 55 8.85 10.79 -5.07
N LEU A 56 9.13 10.08 -3.99
CA LEU A 56 9.48 8.67 -4.01
C LEU A 56 8.26 7.81 -3.66
N PHE A 57 7.99 6.84 -4.53
CA PHE A 57 6.94 5.85 -4.42
C PHE A 57 7.53 4.46 -4.57
N VAL A 58 6.72 3.45 -4.25
CA VAL A 58 7.07 2.04 -4.42
C VAL A 58 6.15 1.37 -5.44
N LYS A 59 6.68 0.43 -6.22
CA LYS A 59 5.91 -0.47 -7.09
C LYS A 59 6.01 -1.89 -6.57
N GLN A 60 4.87 -2.56 -6.53
CA GLN A 60 4.81 -3.96 -6.11
C GLN A 60 3.60 -4.67 -6.75
N PHE A 61 3.65 -5.99 -6.79
CA PHE A 61 2.52 -6.81 -7.24
C PHE A 61 1.52 -7.00 -6.10
N ARG A 62 0.26 -6.61 -6.31
CA ARG A 62 -0.84 -6.85 -5.39
C ARG A 62 -1.77 -7.94 -5.94
N PRO A 63 -1.76 -9.16 -5.36
CA PRO A 63 -2.57 -10.28 -5.85
C PRO A 63 -4.07 -9.98 -5.93
N VAL A 64 -4.61 -9.19 -5.00
CA VAL A 64 -6.02 -8.80 -5.00
C VAL A 64 -6.38 -7.93 -6.21
N ILE A 65 -5.49 -7.04 -6.64
CA ILE A 65 -5.69 -6.20 -7.82
C ILE A 65 -5.60 -7.05 -9.09
N TYR A 66 -4.60 -7.93 -9.15
CA TYR A 66 -4.45 -8.90 -10.24
C TYR A 66 -5.72 -9.75 -10.43
N MET A 67 -6.24 -10.32 -9.34
CA MET A 67 -7.46 -11.13 -9.37
C MET A 67 -8.67 -10.34 -9.88
N ASN A 68 -8.86 -9.10 -9.42
CA ASN A 68 -10.00 -8.27 -9.84
C ASN A 68 -9.90 -7.75 -11.28
N ARG A 69 -8.67 -7.65 -11.82
CA ARG A 69 -8.41 -7.22 -13.20
C ARG A 69 -8.23 -8.39 -14.18
N SER A 70 -8.39 -9.61 -13.70
CA SER A 70 -8.33 -10.85 -14.49
C SER A 70 -9.71 -11.51 -14.58
N CYS A 71 -9.86 -12.49 -15.47
CA CYS A 71 -11.03 -13.36 -15.45
C CYS A 71 -10.68 -14.73 -14.89
N MET A 72 -11.45 -15.16 -13.89
CA MET A 72 -11.39 -16.52 -13.37
C MET A 72 -12.18 -17.48 -14.25
N HIS A 73 -11.73 -18.73 -14.31
CA HIS A 73 -12.46 -19.83 -14.92
C HIS A 73 -12.28 -21.09 -14.07
N GLU A 74 -13.20 -22.04 -14.22
CA GLU A 74 -13.09 -23.33 -13.53
C GLU A 74 -12.42 -24.37 -14.42
N GLU A 75 -11.42 -25.06 -13.88
CA GLU A 75 -10.82 -26.24 -14.49
C GLU A 75 -10.79 -27.38 -13.46
N LYS A 76 -11.51 -28.47 -13.74
CA LYS A 76 -11.58 -29.66 -12.88
C LYS A 76 -11.97 -29.33 -11.42
N GLY A 77 -12.91 -28.41 -11.22
CA GLY A 77 -13.38 -27.99 -9.90
C GLY A 77 -12.45 -27.02 -9.16
N VAL A 78 -11.40 -26.52 -9.81
CA VAL A 78 -10.49 -25.51 -9.24
C VAL A 78 -10.67 -24.20 -10.02
N GLN A 79 -10.87 -23.10 -9.29
CA GLN A 79 -10.90 -21.77 -9.89
C GLN A 79 -9.47 -21.33 -10.22
N LYS A 80 -9.23 -20.89 -11.46
CA LYS A 80 -7.92 -20.53 -12.00
C LYS A 80 -7.96 -19.21 -12.76
N ILE A 81 -6.79 -18.59 -12.89
CA ILE A 81 -6.56 -17.48 -13.82
C ILE A 81 -5.64 -17.96 -14.94
N ASP A 82 -6.03 -17.71 -16.19
CA ASP A 82 -5.19 -18.01 -17.35
C ASP A 82 -4.08 -16.96 -17.46
N THR A 83 -2.91 -17.28 -16.92
CA THR A 83 -1.75 -16.37 -16.88
C THR A 83 -1.11 -16.15 -18.25
N SER A 84 -1.49 -16.92 -19.29
CA SER A 84 -1.08 -16.66 -20.67
C SER A 84 -1.86 -15.49 -21.29
N LYS A 85 -3.07 -15.23 -20.77
CA LYS A 85 -3.95 -14.14 -21.21
C LYS A 85 -3.88 -12.92 -20.28
N TYR A 86 -3.76 -13.14 -18.98
CA TYR A 86 -3.72 -12.09 -17.96
C TYR A 86 -2.33 -12.04 -17.33
N THR A 87 -1.48 -11.15 -17.83
CA THR A 87 -0.09 -10.99 -17.37
C THR A 87 -0.01 -10.32 -15.98
N GLY A 88 1.09 -10.54 -15.27
CA GLY A 88 1.31 -10.00 -13.92
C GLY A 88 1.26 -8.47 -13.83
N GLU A 89 1.50 -7.76 -14.94
CA GLU A 89 1.35 -6.30 -15.07
C GLU A 89 -0.02 -5.80 -14.56
N LEU A 90 -1.08 -6.60 -14.72
CA LEU A 90 -2.42 -6.24 -14.24
C LEU A 90 -2.50 -6.08 -12.72
N GLY A 91 -1.60 -6.72 -11.98
CA GLY A 91 -1.52 -6.62 -10.52
C GLY A 91 -0.53 -5.58 -9.99
N ILE A 92 0.24 -4.93 -10.87
CA ILE A 92 1.23 -3.95 -10.44
C ILE A 92 0.53 -2.68 -9.98
N THR A 93 0.91 -2.19 -8.82
CA THR A 93 0.41 -0.97 -8.21
C THR A 93 1.56 -0.01 -7.97
N THR A 94 1.29 1.29 -8.03
CA THR A 94 2.20 2.30 -7.49
C THR A 94 1.62 2.86 -6.20
N GLU A 95 2.40 2.85 -5.13
CA GLU A 95 1.95 3.10 -3.76
C GLU A 95 2.91 4.01 -2.99
N LEU A 96 2.45 4.49 -1.83
CA LEU A 96 3.32 5.07 -0.81
C LEU A 96 4.04 3.93 -0.09
N CYS A 97 5.24 4.20 0.44
CA CYS A 97 5.88 3.30 1.41
C CYS A 97 4.96 3.13 2.62
N ALA A 98 4.72 1.89 3.05
CA ALA A 98 3.68 1.58 4.02
C ALA A 98 3.90 0.26 4.75
N GLY A 99 3.45 0.18 6.00
CA GLY A 99 3.60 -1.01 6.83
C GLY A 99 2.43 -1.21 7.79
N ILE A 100 2.24 -2.44 8.23
CA ILE A 100 1.24 -2.78 9.25
C ILE A 100 1.75 -2.42 10.65
N VAL A 101 0.83 -2.07 11.55
CA VAL A 101 1.15 -1.85 12.96
C VAL A 101 0.96 -3.17 13.69
N ASP A 102 2.02 -3.95 13.78
CA ASP A 102 2.03 -5.28 14.42
C ASP A 102 3.08 -5.43 15.54
N LYS A 103 3.91 -4.39 15.75
CA LYS A 103 4.93 -4.31 16.80
C LYS A 103 4.52 -3.31 17.90
N ASN A 104 5.04 -3.51 19.11
CA ASN A 104 4.81 -2.60 20.24
C ASN A 104 5.85 -1.47 20.28
N ILE A 105 5.87 -0.66 19.23
CA ILE A 105 6.73 0.51 19.05
C ILE A 105 5.85 1.71 18.60
N SER A 106 6.39 2.92 18.61
CA SER A 106 5.65 4.09 18.15
C SER A 106 5.40 4.03 16.64
N LEU A 107 4.34 4.71 16.17
CA LEU A 107 4.02 4.77 14.74
C LEU A 107 5.15 5.39 13.90
N GLN A 108 5.91 6.33 14.47
CA GLN A 108 7.07 6.92 13.79
C GLN A 108 8.20 5.90 13.64
N GLU A 109 8.44 5.04 14.66
CA GLU A 109 9.44 3.97 14.57
C GLU A 109 9.03 2.90 13.56
N VAL A 110 7.72 2.57 13.46
CA VAL A 110 7.21 1.70 12.38
C VAL A 110 7.56 2.32 11.02
N VAL A 111 7.15 3.57 10.77
CA VAL A 111 7.43 4.26 9.51
C VAL A 111 8.93 4.31 9.19
N GLN A 112 9.77 4.60 10.19
CA GLN A 112 11.22 4.63 9.99
C GLN A 112 11.76 3.27 9.52
N ALA A 113 11.29 2.18 10.13
CA ALA A 113 11.67 0.82 9.74
C ALA A 113 11.25 0.53 8.29
N GLU A 114 10.00 0.86 7.92
CA GLU A 114 9.49 0.67 6.55
C GLU A 114 10.27 1.49 5.51
N ILE A 115 10.64 2.74 5.82
CA ILE A 115 11.45 3.56 4.91
C ILE A 115 12.84 2.93 4.69
N LEU A 116 13.45 2.40 5.74
CA LEU A 116 14.75 1.74 5.63
C LEU A 116 14.66 0.44 4.80
N GLU A 117 13.62 -0.35 5.04
CA GLU A 117 13.39 -1.65 4.43
C GLU A 117 12.95 -1.54 2.96
N GLU A 118 11.87 -0.82 2.69
CA GLU A 118 11.30 -0.69 1.35
C GLU A 118 12.11 0.29 0.49
N CYS A 119 12.54 1.42 1.07
CA CYS A 119 13.14 2.54 0.32
C CYS A 119 14.66 2.66 0.44
N GLY A 120 15.28 2.06 1.46
CA GLY A 120 16.72 2.09 1.67
C GLY A 120 17.27 3.41 2.25
N TYR A 121 16.42 4.22 2.88
CA TYR A 121 16.82 5.50 3.50
C TYR A 121 16.78 5.42 5.03
N GLU A 122 17.85 5.87 5.67
CA GLU A 122 17.93 6.01 7.12
C GLU A 122 17.51 7.43 7.54
N VAL A 123 16.19 7.63 7.68
CA VAL A 123 15.62 8.93 8.02
C VAL A 123 15.61 9.14 9.53
N PRO A 124 16.13 10.25 10.07
CA PRO A 124 16.03 10.57 11.50
C PRO A 124 14.57 10.65 11.96
N LEU A 125 14.26 10.10 13.13
CA LEU A 125 12.89 10.03 13.65
C LEU A 125 12.20 11.41 13.73
N ASP A 126 12.95 12.44 14.12
CA ASP A 126 12.47 13.83 14.23
C ASP A 126 12.07 14.45 12.89
N ASN A 127 12.51 13.86 11.76
CA ASN A 127 12.14 14.30 10.41
C ASN A 127 10.87 13.62 9.88
N ILE A 128 10.30 12.65 10.62
CA ILE A 128 9.08 11.93 10.23
C ILE A 128 7.88 12.65 10.86
N GLU A 129 7.18 13.43 10.04
CA GLU A 129 6.05 14.26 10.43
C GLU A 129 4.73 13.48 10.29
N ARG A 130 3.97 13.36 11.39
CA ARG A 130 2.58 12.88 11.31
C ARG A 130 1.71 13.94 10.65
N VAL A 131 0.94 13.54 9.64
CA VAL A 131 0.04 14.43 8.91
C VAL A 131 -1.41 14.26 9.36
N VAL A 132 -1.99 13.07 9.14
CA VAL A 132 -3.40 12.79 9.44
C VAL A 132 -3.62 11.29 9.55
N SER A 133 -4.80 10.86 9.96
CA SER A 133 -5.24 9.46 9.86
C SER A 133 -6.63 9.36 9.25
N TYR A 134 -6.88 8.29 8.50
CA TYR A 134 -8.16 8.01 7.84
C TYR A 134 -8.53 6.53 7.97
N ARG A 135 -9.78 6.17 7.64
CA ARG A 135 -10.29 4.80 7.69
C ARG A 135 -10.31 4.19 6.29
N GLY A 136 -9.50 3.15 6.07
CA GLY A 136 -9.51 2.35 4.85
C GLY A 136 -10.70 1.39 4.84
N GLY A 137 -11.19 1.02 3.65
CA GLY A 137 -12.22 -0.01 3.49
C GLY A 137 -13.46 0.21 4.38
N VAL A 138 -14.03 1.42 4.39
CA VAL A 138 -15.06 1.85 5.37
C VAL A 138 -16.26 0.91 5.57
N SER A 139 -16.58 0.07 4.58
CA SER A 139 -17.67 -0.92 4.66
C SER A 139 -17.20 -2.36 4.90
N THR A 140 -15.91 -2.64 4.69
CA THR A 140 -15.35 -3.99 4.66
C THR A 140 -14.39 -4.25 5.81
N THR A 141 -13.42 -3.35 6.03
CA THR A 141 -12.38 -3.52 7.05
C THR A 141 -12.40 -2.44 8.13
N GLY A 142 -12.54 -1.17 7.74
CA GLY A 142 -12.50 -0.03 8.65
C GLY A 142 -11.15 0.18 9.34
N ALA A 143 -10.07 -0.40 8.80
CA ALA A 143 -8.72 -0.26 9.37
C ALA A 143 -8.27 1.21 9.40
N LEU A 144 -7.60 1.62 10.48
CA LEU A 144 -7.02 2.95 10.58
C LEU A 144 -5.71 2.97 9.79
N VAL A 145 -5.56 3.96 8.92
CA VAL A 145 -4.30 4.26 8.25
C VAL A 145 -3.80 5.60 8.76
N THR A 146 -2.56 5.65 9.25
CA THR A 146 -1.90 6.91 9.63
C THR A 146 -0.93 7.34 8.55
N PHE A 147 -1.13 8.55 8.04
CA PHE A 147 -0.29 9.16 7.01
C PHE A 147 0.79 10.05 7.62
N PHE A 148 2.01 9.89 7.10
CA PHE A 148 3.21 10.62 7.47
C PHE A 148 3.87 11.27 6.25
N TYR A 149 4.80 12.17 6.53
CA TYR A 149 5.64 12.82 5.53
C TYR A 149 7.08 12.89 6.04
N ALA A 150 8.06 12.72 5.14
CA ALA A 150 9.45 13.01 5.45
C ALA A 150 10.20 13.56 4.23
N GLU A 151 11.13 14.47 4.48
CA GLU A 151 12.13 14.88 3.50
C GLU A 151 13.32 13.91 3.57
N ILE A 152 13.81 13.50 2.40
CA ILE A 152 14.98 12.63 2.26
C ILE A 152 16.07 13.33 1.43
N ASP A 153 17.30 12.89 1.60
CA ASP A 153 18.40 13.25 0.71
C ASP A 153 19.26 12.02 0.36
N ASP A 154 20.14 12.19 -0.63
CA ASP A 154 20.93 11.08 -1.16
C ASP A 154 22.01 10.59 -0.17
N LYS A 155 22.31 11.35 0.90
CA LYS A 155 23.25 10.93 1.96
C LYS A 155 22.60 9.98 2.96
N MET A 156 21.28 10.05 3.10
CA MET A 156 20.50 9.12 3.94
C MET A 156 20.34 7.73 3.29
N ARG A 157 20.70 7.57 2.00
CA ARG A 157 20.54 6.30 1.30
C ARG A 157 21.65 5.31 1.70
N VAL A 158 21.27 4.25 2.39
CA VAL A 158 22.18 3.21 2.90
C VAL A 158 22.04 1.87 2.18
N SER A 159 20.95 1.67 1.46
CA SER A 159 20.72 0.46 0.66
C SER A 159 19.95 0.75 -0.62
N LYS A 160 19.66 -0.30 -1.40
CA LYS A 160 18.79 -0.19 -2.59
C LYS A 160 17.29 -0.15 -2.23
N GLY A 161 16.92 -0.44 -0.98
CA GLY A 161 15.55 -0.80 -0.60
C GLY A 161 15.15 -2.15 -1.20
N GLY A 162 13.85 -2.38 -1.32
CA GLY A 162 13.28 -3.53 -2.01
C GLY A 162 12.42 -4.47 -1.16
N GLY A 163 12.24 -4.17 0.13
CA GLY A 163 11.52 -5.02 1.08
C GLY A 163 12.39 -6.16 1.60
N VAL A 164 11.76 -7.18 2.19
CA VAL A 164 12.41 -8.39 2.71
C VAL A 164 12.24 -9.57 1.75
N PRO A 165 13.28 -9.96 0.98
CA PRO A 165 13.16 -11.06 0.01
C PRO A 165 12.82 -12.40 0.66
N GLU A 166 13.23 -12.64 1.90
CA GLU A 166 12.91 -13.84 2.67
C GLU A 166 11.40 -13.94 3.00
N GLU A 167 10.70 -12.80 3.05
CA GLU A 167 9.24 -12.74 3.19
C GLU A 167 8.52 -12.77 1.83
N GLY A 168 9.27 -12.87 0.73
CA GLY A 168 8.76 -12.94 -0.63
C GLY A 168 8.45 -11.58 -1.25
N GLU A 169 8.91 -10.49 -0.61
CA GLU A 169 8.68 -9.14 -1.11
C GLU A 169 9.53 -8.84 -2.35
N MET A 170 8.93 -8.12 -3.28
CA MET A 170 9.56 -7.66 -4.51
C MET A 170 9.11 -6.23 -4.79
N ILE A 171 9.81 -5.28 -4.19
CA ILE A 171 9.47 -3.86 -4.27
C ILE A 171 10.49 -3.13 -5.15
N GLU A 172 9.99 -2.27 -6.04
CA GLU A 172 10.82 -1.37 -6.84
C GLU A 172 10.54 0.08 -6.49
N LEU A 173 11.58 0.92 -6.56
CA LEU A 173 11.46 2.35 -6.31
C LEU A 173 11.07 3.10 -7.58
N LEU A 174 10.10 4.00 -7.46
CA LEU A 174 9.71 4.93 -8.51
C LEU A 174 9.88 6.36 -8.02
N GLU A 175 10.75 7.10 -8.69
CA GLU A 175 10.92 8.53 -8.48
C GLU A 175 10.12 9.31 -9.51
N VAL A 176 9.16 10.11 -9.05
CA VAL A 176 8.34 10.97 -9.90
C VAL A 176 8.77 12.41 -9.70
N PRO A 177 9.28 13.11 -10.74
CA PRO A 177 9.57 14.54 -10.66
C PRO A 177 8.35 15.31 -10.16
N VAL A 178 8.54 16.25 -9.22
CA VAL A 178 7.43 17.02 -8.64
C VAL A 178 6.58 17.67 -9.74
N LYS A 179 7.20 18.25 -10.77
CA LYS A 179 6.51 18.84 -11.94
C LYS A 179 5.54 17.88 -12.66
N ASN A 180 5.77 16.56 -12.57
CA ASN A 180 4.94 15.54 -13.21
C ASN A 180 3.91 14.92 -12.25
N ALA A 181 4.04 15.13 -10.93
CA ALA A 181 3.28 14.39 -9.92
C ALA A 181 1.75 14.53 -10.04
N LYS A 182 1.25 15.73 -10.37
CA LYS A 182 -0.19 15.95 -10.60
C LYS A 182 -0.72 15.22 -11.84
N ALA A 183 0.08 15.15 -12.91
CA ALA A 183 -0.31 14.40 -14.10
C ALA A 183 -0.24 12.89 -13.84
N PHE A 184 0.84 12.44 -13.20
CA PHE A 184 1.06 11.05 -12.81
C PHE A 184 -0.09 10.48 -11.99
N VAL A 185 -0.60 11.22 -11.00
CA VAL A 185 -1.68 10.73 -10.13
C VAL A 185 -3.04 10.66 -10.81
N MET A 186 -3.22 11.39 -11.91
CA MET A 186 -4.44 11.37 -12.72
C MET A 186 -4.39 10.33 -13.84
N ASP A 187 -3.23 9.72 -14.08
CA ASP A 187 -3.09 8.63 -15.05
C ASP A 187 -3.62 7.31 -14.47
N GLU A 188 -4.65 6.75 -15.11
CA GLU A 188 -5.33 5.52 -14.69
C GLU A 188 -4.72 4.26 -15.31
N SER A 189 -3.64 4.39 -16.11
CA SER A 189 -2.96 3.25 -16.74
C SER A 189 -2.47 2.21 -15.72
N GLU A 190 -2.00 2.67 -14.56
CA GLU A 190 -1.56 1.86 -13.43
C GLU A 190 -2.42 2.16 -12.18
N PRO A 191 -2.90 1.12 -11.46
CA PRO A 191 -3.63 1.29 -10.21
C PRO A 191 -2.82 2.04 -9.14
N LYS A 192 -3.47 2.99 -8.49
CA LYS A 192 -2.93 3.80 -7.39
C LYS A 192 -3.95 3.85 -6.24
N PRO A 193 -3.52 3.69 -4.98
CA PRO A 193 -4.43 3.74 -3.85
C PRO A 193 -4.85 5.20 -3.57
N GLY A 194 -6.08 5.42 -3.10
CA GLY A 194 -6.58 6.77 -2.80
C GLY A 194 -5.71 7.58 -1.83
N GLY A 195 -4.98 6.92 -0.92
CA GLY A 195 -4.00 7.57 -0.05
C GLY A 195 -2.86 8.25 -0.81
N LEU A 196 -2.41 7.69 -1.94
CA LEU A 196 -1.42 8.31 -2.82
C LEU A 196 -1.99 9.57 -3.49
N HIS A 197 -3.24 9.54 -3.94
CA HIS A 197 -3.94 10.72 -4.46
C HIS A 197 -3.95 11.85 -3.43
N PHE A 198 -4.39 11.55 -2.21
CA PHE A 198 -4.38 12.52 -1.12
C PHE A 198 -2.98 13.07 -0.85
N ALA A 199 -1.97 12.21 -0.74
CA ALA A 199 -0.61 12.62 -0.41
C ALA A 199 -0.02 13.62 -1.40
N ILE A 200 -0.22 13.40 -2.71
CA ILE A 200 0.28 14.32 -3.74
C ILE A 200 -0.39 15.69 -3.63
N TYR A 201 -1.71 15.75 -3.52
CA TYR A 201 -2.40 17.04 -3.43
C TYR A 201 -2.12 17.76 -2.11
N TRP A 202 -2.05 17.04 -0.99
CA TRP A 202 -1.62 17.59 0.29
C TRP A 202 -0.20 18.15 0.22
N PHE A 203 0.74 17.47 -0.43
CA PHE A 203 2.11 17.95 -0.60
C PHE A 203 2.16 19.28 -1.35
N PHE A 204 1.39 19.42 -2.43
CA PHE A 204 1.32 20.68 -3.18
C PHE A 204 0.64 21.82 -2.42
N ASP A 205 -0.34 21.50 -1.59
CA ASP A 205 -1.03 22.50 -0.78
C ASP A 205 -0.17 23.01 0.39
N THR A 206 0.68 22.15 0.96
CA THR A 206 1.32 22.41 2.26
C THR A 206 2.85 22.52 2.24
N LYS A 207 3.54 21.75 1.40
CA LYS A 207 5.01 21.62 1.42
C LYS A 207 5.67 22.27 0.22
N TRP A 208 5.08 22.12 -0.97
CA TRP A 208 5.63 22.68 -2.20
C TRP A 208 5.25 24.15 -2.35
N LYS A 209 6.23 25.04 -2.16
CA LYS A 209 6.13 26.46 -2.48
C LYS A 209 7.01 26.71 -3.70
N GLU A 210 6.39 27.14 -4.79
CA GLU A 210 7.09 27.50 -6.03
C GLU A 210 8.14 28.59 -5.81
#